data_AF-A0A968M4X0-F1
#
_entry.id   AF-A0A968M4X0-F1
#
_cell.length_a   1.000
_cell.length_b   1.000
_cell.length_c   1.000
_cell.angle_alpha   90.00
_cell.angle_beta   90.00
_cell.angle_gamma   90.00
#
_symmetry.space_group_name_H-M   'P 1'
#
loop_
_entity.id
_entity.type
_entity.pdbx_description
1 polymer ?
#
loop_
_entity_poly.entity_id
_entity_poly.type
_entity_poly.pdbx_seq_one_letter_code
_entity_poly.pdbx_strand_id
1 'polypeptide(L)'
;MILNADRDANGAGAIVLNLGAAINSNGGNIILGGGTDPERQPATGTSTLPRGVQLTAAALDSSGGNVSINGAGFRGNDNNNGVSIIASDIKAGSGNVRINGLGNGSGNGNNGIQISGTTLIEAIESGSISLTGRGADQAGSQNRGINITGTEARLRSTNGTITLTGAGGNGIGSFNHGVDLQDSAIVESVGSGIILLNGTSGSESSNSFGLTIRSNANIQTNTGEVSLRGNSINTSSTIFNLDRSNFSLSSTGDLLFGSATLGGGSLNLTSTQNLNIFGDITTNGGAITLDGATINANRIDSSNINGNGGEIRVIARDRITTGVINSSSTVGRGGNILLDPTGDIVVQSINAQGGTIGGNVNIVTDSFFRALGAFGDRNGINASISTAGGTQGGSVSIRANRASTTTPFIVGSASSNGTASTITTGAATRIDPTRSLTGIFALGTPPSTIRIETAAVPPTPQSSSSPPAQIPEIQRKQNARL
;
A
#
# COMPACT_ATOMS: atom_id res chain seq x y z
N MET A 1 4.58 39.47 11.45
CA MET A 1 3.29 39.83 12.08
C MET A 1 2.88 38.71 13.02
N ILE A 2 2.41 39.05 14.23
CA ILE A 2 1.98 38.07 15.24
C ILE A 2 0.58 38.47 15.72
N LEU A 3 -0.37 37.54 15.66
CA LEU A 3 -1.63 37.63 16.40
C LEU A 3 -1.51 36.65 17.58
N ASN A 4 -1.56 37.21 18.80
CA ASN A 4 -1.47 36.46 20.05
C ASN A 4 -2.75 36.65 20.85
N ALA A 5 -3.58 35.60 20.94
CA ALA A 5 -4.89 35.69 21.58
C ALA A 5 -4.89 35.47 23.09
N ASP A 6 -3.78 35.03 23.69
CA ASP A 6 -3.70 34.67 25.12
C ASP A 6 -2.36 35.15 25.72
N ARG A 7 -2.04 36.45 25.54
CA ARG A 7 -0.73 37.00 25.95
C ARG A 7 -0.50 36.92 27.46
N ASP A 8 -1.56 36.93 28.25
CA ASP A 8 -1.55 36.76 29.71
C ASP A 8 -1.52 35.29 30.15
N ALA A 9 -1.55 34.34 29.20
CA ALA A 9 -1.44 32.90 29.42
C ALA A 9 -2.48 32.32 30.38
N ASN A 10 -3.72 32.83 30.31
CA ASN A 10 -4.85 32.38 31.11
C ASN A 10 -5.53 31.13 30.52
N GLY A 11 -5.12 30.68 29.34
CA GLY A 11 -5.67 29.51 28.66
C GLY A 11 -6.96 29.78 27.89
N ALA A 12 -7.26 31.05 27.58
CA ALA A 12 -8.44 31.46 26.83
C ALA A 12 -8.12 32.61 25.86
N GLY A 13 -8.49 32.44 24.59
CA GLY A 13 -8.23 33.40 23.54
C GLY A 13 -8.29 32.74 22.16
N ALA A 14 -9.37 33.00 21.42
CA ALA A 14 -9.54 32.52 20.05
C ALA A 14 -9.09 33.57 19.03
N ILE A 15 -8.52 33.12 17.90
CA ILE A 15 -8.27 33.98 16.72
C ILE A 15 -9.33 33.65 15.67
N VAL A 16 -10.08 34.66 15.22
CA VAL A 16 -11.11 34.50 14.18
C VAL A 16 -10.88 35.51 13.05
N LEU A 17 -10.64 35.01 11.84
CA LEU A 17 -10.57 35.79 10.61
C LEU A 17 -11.75 35.37 9.71
N ASN A 18 -12.68 36.29 9.51
CA ASN A 18 -13.92 36.07 8.74
C ASN A 18 -13.77 36.52 7.28
N LEU A 19 -14.86 36.39 6.52
CA LEU A 19 -14.95 36.72 5.11
C LEU A 19 -14.32 38.09 4.80
N GLY A 20 -13.33 38.08 3.90
CA GLY A 20 -12.64 39.28 3.45
C GLY A 20 -11.49 39.74 4.34
N ALA A 21 -11.22 39.07 5.47
CA ALA A 21 -10.02 39.35 6.27
C ALA A 21 -8.76 38.93 5.50
N ALA A 22 -7.77 39.83 5.47
CA ALA A 22 -6.50 39.60 4.80
C ALA A 22 -5.31 40.02 5.69
N ILE A 23 -4.28 39.17 5.74
CA ILE A 23 -2.98 39.50 6.32
C ILE A 23 -1.93 39.33 5.22
N ASN A 24 -1.28 40.43 4.86
CA ASN A 24 -0.12 40.43 3.98
C ASN A 24 1.10 40.98 4.74
N SER A 25 2.18 40.20 4.82
CA SER A 25 3.40 40.61 5.52
C SER A 25 4.54 41.08 4.61
N ASN A 26 4.42 40.93 3.29
CA ASN A 26 5.43 41.29 2.29
C ASN A 26 6.86 40.77 2.62
N GLY A 27 6.98 39.48 2.94
CA GLY A 27 8.24 38.78 3.23
C GLY A 27 8.47 38.45 4.71
N GLY A 28 7.70 39.05 5.62
CA GLY A 28 7.79 38.73 7.05
C GLY A 28 7.04 37.45 7.44
N ASN A 29 7.37 36.84 8.58
CA ASN A 29 6.59 35.70 9.09
C ASN A 29 5.16 36.14 9.50
N ILE A 30 4.17 35.26 9.34
CA ILE A 30 2.82 35.41 9.89
C ILE A 30 2.63 34.33 10.95
N ILE A 31 2.32 34.72 12.19
CA ILE A 31 2.14 33.81 13.32
C ILE A 31 0.77 34.05 13.95
N LEU A 32 -0.06 33.00 14.03
CA LEU A 32 -1.32 32.95 14.76
C LEU A 32 -1.18 31.96 15.92
N GLY A 33 -1.25 32.45 17.15
CA GLY A 33 -1.08 31.60 18.34
C GLY A 33 -1.53 32.28 19.64
N GLY A 34 -1.05 31.78 20.77
CA GLY A 34 -1.40 32.27 22.10
C GLY A 34 -0.21 32.23 23.06
N GLY A 35 -0.46 32.54 24.34
CA GLY A 35 0.52 32.39 25.40
C GLY A 35 1.67 33.41 25.36
N THR A 36 2.75 33.06 26.07
CA THR A 36 3.99 33.83 26.10
C THR A 36 4.88 33.58 24.88
N ASP A 37 4.68 32.46 24.17
CA ASP A 37 5.35 32.13 22.91
C ASP A 37 4.34 31.64 21.85
N PRO A 38 3.77 32.56 21.02
CA PRO A 38 2.79 32.23 19.99
C PRO A 38 3.29 31.29 18.89
N GLU A 39 4.61 31.11 18.73
CA GLU A 39 5.14 30.14 17.77
C GLU A 39 5.02 28.70 18.29
N ARG A 40 4.88 28.50 19.60
CA ARG A 40 4.81 27.17 20.22
C ARG A 40 3.53 26.92 21.02
N GLN A 41 2.85 27.97 21.44
CA GLN A 41 1.65 27.90 22.25
C GLN A 41 0.41 28.28 21.42
N PRO A 42 -0.69 27.52 21.58
CA PRO A 42 -1.87 27.72 20.77
C PRO A 42 -2.72 28.89 21.25
N ALA A 43 -3.44 29.52 20.31
CA ALA A 43 -4.67 30.22 20.64
C ALA A 43 -5.69 29.19 21.15
N THR A 44 -6.28 29.39 22.32
CA THR A 44 -7.20 28.42 22.95
C THR A 44 -8.63 28.93 22.86
N GLY A 45 -9.52 28.12 22.26
CA GLY A 45 -10.94 28.47 22.11
C GLY A 45 -11.61 28.83 23.45
N THR A 46 -12.69 29.61 23.38
CA THR A 46 -13.54 29.97 24.51
C THR A 46 -14.91 29.27 24.39
N SER A 47 -15.77 29.40 25.40
CA SER A 47 -17.14 28.86 25.33
C SER A 47 -17.99 29.48 24.22
N THR A 48 -17.69 30.72 23.81
CA THR A 48 -18.39 31.41 22.72
C THR A 48 -17.74 31.20 21.36
N LEU A 49 -16.42 31.04 21.34
CA LEU A 49 -15.62 30.79 20.15
C LEU A 49 -14.80 29.50 20.37
N PRO A 50 -15.42 28.31 20.20
CA PRO A 50 -14.84 27.04 20.65
C PRO A 50 -13.61 26.58 19.86
N ARG A 51 -13.28 27.24 18.76
CA ARG A 51 -12.13 26.93 17.91
C ARG A 51 -10.95 27.81 18.30
N GLY A 52 -9.76 27.23 18.43
CA GLY A 52 -8.55 27.97 18.79
C GLY A 52 -8.17 29.00 17.73
N VAL A 53 -8.03 28.55 16.49
CA VAL A 53 -7.91 29.43 15.31
C VAL A 53 -8.99 29.07 14.30
N GLN A 54 -9.75 30.06 13.85
CA GLN A 54 -10.76 29.93 12.80
C GLN A 54 -10.49 30.91 11.65
N LEU A 55 -10.33 30.35 10.46
CA LEU A 55 -10.22 31.08 9.20
C LEU A 55 -11.43 30.73 8.32
N THR A 56 -12.17 31.73 7.86
CA THR A 56 -13.35 31.54 7.00
C THR A 56 -13.34 32.57 5.90
N ALA A 57 -13.07 32.12 4.67
CA ALA A 57 -12.88 33.00 3.51
C ALA A 57 -11.89 34.14 3.78
N ALA A 58 -10.77 33.79 4.44
CA ALA A 58 -9.67 34.68 4.78
C ALA A 58 -8.45 34.43 3.89
N ALA A 59 -7.55 35.41 3.81
CA ALA A 59 -6.29 35.32 3.07
C ALA A 59 -5.09 35.62 3.98
N LEU A 60 -4.09 34.74 3.96
CA LEU A 60 -2.78 34.95 4.58
C LEU A 60 -1.70 34.79 3.51
N ASP A 61 -0.94 35.86 3.27
CA ASP A 61 0.15 35.86 2.29
C ASP A 61 1.41 36.44 2.94
N SER A 62 2.41 35.58 3.13
CA SER A 62 3.69 36.02 3.68
C SER A 62 4.70 36.45 2.62
N SER A 63 4.43 36.21 1.33
CA SER A 63 5.29 36.52 0.19
C SER A 63 6.76 36.10 0.36
N GLY A 64 7.01 34.94 0.98
CA GLY A 64 8.35 34.39 1.22
C GLY A 64 8.69 34.15 2.70
N GLY A 65 7.95 34.79 3.63
CA GLY A 65 8.07 34.49 5.06
C GLY A 65 7.40 33.17 5.44
N ASN A 66 7.63 32.67 6.66
CA ASN A 66 6.90 31.50 7.15
C ASN A 66 5.46 31.86 7.58
N VAL A 67 4.52 30.93 7.45
CA VAL A 67 3.19 31.01 8.07
C VAL A 67 3.08 29.94 9.15
N SER A 68 2.78 30.35 10.38
CA SER A 68 2.62 29.47 11.53
C SER A 68 1.25 29.66 12.18
N ILE A 69 0.50 28.57 12.36
CA ILE A 69 -0.82 28.56 12.98
C ILE A 69 -0.84 27.52 14.09
N ASN A 70 -1.11 27.95 15.32
CA ASN A 70 -1.23 27.08 16.49
C ASN A 70 -2.60 27.30 17.15
N GLY A 71 -3.43 26.26 17.18
CA GLY A 71 -4.78 26.34 17.76
C GLY A 71 -5.14 25.15 18.62
N ALA A 72 -5.84 25.42 19.72
CA ALA A 72 -6.41 24.44 20.63
C ALA A 72 -7.90 24.71 20.80
N GLY A 73 -8.73 23.69 20.67
CA GLY A 73 -10.16 23.82 20.89
C GLY A 73 -10.46 24.16 22.35
N PHE A 74 -11.65 24.69 22.59
CA PHE A 74 -12.20 24.83 23.92
C PHE A 74 -12.51 23.44 24.52
N ARG A 75 -12.50 23.32 25.85
CA ARG A 75 -12.96 22.12 26.57
C ARG A 75 -14.49 22.10 26.68
N GLY A 76 -15.15 22.16 25.52
CA GLY A 76 -16.60 22.07 25.37
C GLY A 76 -17.05 20.65 25.03
N ASN A 77 -18.22 20.53 24.40
CA ASN A 77 -18.74 19.24 23.95
C ASN A 77 -18.33 18.93 22.50
N ASP A 78 -19.04 19.48 21.52
CA ASP A 78 -18.87 19.16 20.10
C ASP A 78 -18.16 20.29 19.33
N ASN A 79 -17.50 19.95 18.22
CA ASN A 79 -16.93 20.90 17.23
C ASN A 79 -15.86 21.87 17.77
N ASN A 80 -15.17 21.50 18.86
CA ASN A 80 -14.08 22.25 19.47
C ASN A 80 -12.76 21.93 18.76
N ASN A 81 -12.66 22.32 17.49
CA ASN A 81 -11.46 22.08 16.68
C ASN A 81 -10.28 22.92 17.17
N GLY A 82 -9.07 22.38 17.08
CA GLY A 82 -7.85 23.15 17.31
C GLY A 82 -7.69 24.28 16.31
N VAL A 83 -7.60 23.90 15.04
CA VAL A 83 -7.54 24.82 13.89
C VAL A 83 -8.66 24.47 12.91
N SER A 84 -9.38 25.47 12.43
CA SER A 84 -10.35 25.31 11.36
C SER A 84 -10.16 26.32 10.25
N ILE A 85 -10.06 25.82 9.02
CA ILE A 85 -9.78 26.60 7.81
C ILE A 85 -10.87 26.26 6.80
N ILE A 86 -11.65 27.26 6.40
CA ILE A 86 -12.79 27.07 5.51
C ILE A 86 -12.67 28.07 4.36
N ALA A 87 -12.63 27.57 3.13
CA ALA A 87 -12.54 28.34 1.89
C ALA A 87 -11.51 29.49 1.94
N SER A 88 -10.34 29.25 2.55
CA SER A 88 -9.33 30.29 2.80
C SER A 88 -8.04 30.03 2.01
N ASP A 89 -7.26 31.10 1.77
CA ASP A 89 -5.97 31.04 1.10
C ASP A 89 -4.83 31.25 2.10
N ILE A 90 -3.86 30.35 2.14
CA ILE A 90 -2.64 30.44 2.95
C ILE A 90 -1.44 30.26 2.03
N LYS A 91 -0.67 31.32 1.79
CA LYS A 91 0.45 31.36 0.85
C LYS A 91 1.72 31.79 1.55
N ALA A 92 2.78 30.98 1.41
CA ALA A 92 4.07 31.25 2.04
C ALA A 92 5.20 31.69 1.08
N GLY A 93 4.95 31.70 -0.24
CA GLY A 93 6.05 31.85 -1.21
C GLY A 93 7.07 30.73 -1.03
N SER A 94 8.36 31.06 -0.95
CA SER A 94 9.45 30.13 -0.62
C SER A 94 9.54 29.75 0.86
N GLY A 95 8.77 30.43 1.73
CA GLY A 95 8.67 30.13 3.16
C GLY A 95 7.84 28.87 3.44
N ASN A 96 7.89 28.40 4.68
CA ASN A 96 7.17 27.20 5.12
C ASN A 96 5.79 27.54 5.69
N VAL A 97 4.84 26.61 5.54
CA VAL A 97 3.56 26.64 6.27
C VAL A 97 3.58 25.56 7.35
N ARG A 98 3.33 25.95 8.61
CA ARG A 98 3.20 25.04 9.75
C ARG A 98 1.88 25.24 10.47
N ILE A 99 1.09 24.18 10.62
CA ILE A 99 -0.21 24.21 11.29
C ILE A 99 -0.25 23.12 12.37
N ASN A 100 -0.45 23.53 13.62
CA ASN A 100 -0.63 22.63 14.74
C ASN A 100 -2.04 22.82 15.32
N GLY A 101 -2.77 21.71 15.46
CA GLY A 101 -4.13 21.72 15.96
C GLY A 101 -4.39 20.64 17.01
N LEU A 102 -4.98 21.03 18.14
CA LEU A 102 -5.47 20.12 19.18
C LEU A 102 -6.98 20.27 19.36
N GLY A 103 -7.74 19.24 19.05
CA GLY A 103 -9.16 19.15 19.43
C GLY A 103 -9.27 18.84 20.92
N ASN A 104 -10.20 19.50 21.61
CA ASN A 104 -10.25 19.46 23.09
C ASN A 104 -11.64 19.22 23.70
N GLY A 105 -12.67 18.99 22.90
CA GLY A 105 -14.02 18.73 23.41
C GLY A 105 -14.23 17.29 23.89
N SER A 106 -15.32 17.04 24.61
CA SER A 106 -15.74 15.71 25.12
C SER A 106 -16.74 14.97 24.22
N GLY A 107 -17.22 15.62 23.16
CA GLY A 107 -18.26 15.13 22.26
C GLY A 107 -17.74 14.72 20.88
N ASN A 108 -18.50 15.00 19.83
CA ASN A 108 -18.18 14.64 18.45
C ASN A 108 -17.49 15.79 17.69
N GLY A 109 -16.73 15.43 16.65
CA GLY A 109 -16.22 16.42 15.69
C GLY A 109 -15.16 17.37 16.24
N ASN A 110 -14.48 17.00 17.33
CA ASN A 110 -13.39 17.78 17.93
C ASN A 110 -12.07 17.42 17.26
N ASN A 111 -11.87 17.92 16.03
CA ASN A 111 -10.69 17.60 15.24
C ASN A 111 -9.47 18.40 15.72
N GLY A 112 -8.26 17.86 15.53
CA GLY A 112 -7.04 18.65 15.65
C GLY A 112 -7.03 19.78 14.64
N ILE A 113 -7.06 19.41 13.36
CA ILE A 113 -7.12 20.32 12.22
C ILE A 113 -8.30 19.95 11.33
N GLN A 114 -9.14 20.92 11.00
CA GLN A 114 -10.18 20.81 9.98
C GLN A 114 -9.91 21.77 8.83
N ILE A 115 -9.78 21.25 7.62
CA ILE A 115 -9.65 22.03 6.38
C ILE A 115 -10.83 21.69 5.49
N SER A 116 -11.57 22.71 5.03
CA SER A 116 -12.71 22.48 4.14
C SER A 116 -13.04 23.59 3.16
N GLY A 117 -14.00 23.33 2.28
CA GLY A 117 -14.33 24.20 1.15
C GLY A 117 -13.17 24.29 0.14
N THR A 118 -13.19 25.30 -0.72
CA THR A 118 -12.13 25.56 -1.71
C THR A 118 -10.90 26.22 -1.07
N THR A 119 -10.35 25.60 -0.01
CA THR A 119 -9.16 26.10 0.70
C THR A 119 -7.89 25.79 -0.09
N LEU A 120 -6.98 26.75 -0.20
CA LEU A 120 -5.64 26.56 -0.73
C LEU A 120 -4.59 26.81 0.35
N ILE A 121 -3.73 25.82 0.59
CA ILE A 121 -2.51 25.96 1.40
C ILE A 121 -1.31 25.72 0.49
N GLU A 122 -0.46 26.72 0.36
CA GLU A 122 0.57 26.76 -0.67
C GLU A 122 1.93 27.26 -0.16
N ALA A 123 2.96 26.48 -0.47
CA ALA A 123 4.36 26.86 -0.32
C ALA A 123 5.11 26.46 -1.60
N ILE A 124 5.65 27.41 -2.34
CA ILE A 124 6.28 27.18 -3.64
C ILE A 124 7.81 27.11 -3.52
N GLU A 125 8.51 26.88 -4.63
CA GLU A 125 9.96 26.70 -4.66
C GLU A 125 10.40 25.59 -3.70
N SER A 126 11.20 25.90 -2.67
CA SER A 126 11.63 24.97 -1.61
C SER A 126 10.72 24.94 -0.37
N GLY A 127 9.68 25.78 -0.33
CA GLY A 127 8.79 25.91 0.83
C GLY A 127 8.03 24.63 1.14
N SER A 128 8.07 24.21 2.41
CA SER A 128 7.42 22.98 2.89
C SER A 128 6.08 23.27 3.58
N ILE A 129 5.22 22.25 3.65
CA ILE A 129 3.94 22.29 4.36
C ILE A 129 3.95 21.22 5.44
N SER A 130 3.68 21.59 6.69
CA SER A 130 3.59 20.66 7.82
C SER A 130 2.31 20.86 8.62
N LEU A 131 1.49 19.83 8.69
CA LEU A 131 0.27 19.79 9.49
C LEU A 131 0.43 18.75 10.59
N THR A 132 0.23 19.14 11.85
CA THR A 132 0.21 18.23 13.00
C THR A 132 -1.12 18.38 13.74
N GLY A 133 -1.96 17.35 13.69
CA GLY A 133 -3.30 17.38 14.24
C GLY A 133 -3.57 16.24 15.21
N ARG A 134 -4.15 16.55 16.37
CA ARG A 134 -4.63 15.55 17.34
C ARG A 134 -6.10 15.77 17.66
N GLY A 135 -6.93 14.76 17.41
CA GLY A 135 -8.33 14.76 17.82
C GLY A 135 -8.46 14.64 19.34
N ALA A 136 -9.61 15.01 19.90
CA ALA A 136 -9.81 14.98 21.35
C ALA A 136 -9.87 13.55 21.92
N ASP A 137 -9.17 13.29 23.03
CA ASP A 137 -9.08 11.94 23.62
C ASP A 137 -10.35 11.46 24.32
N GLN A 138 -11.09 12.38 24.95
CA GLN A 138 -12.21 12.06 25.84
C GLN A 138 -13.55 12.04 25.10
N ALA A 139 -13.50 11.86 23.78
CA ALA A 139 -14.51 12.37 22.88
C ALA A 139 -15.22 11.24 22.10
N GLY A 140 -16.43 11.52 21.60
CA GLY A 140 -17.25 10.59 20.83
C GLY A 140 -16.70 10.24 19.44
N SER A 141 -17.55 10.31 18.42
CA SER A 141 -17.18 10.01 17.04
C SER A 141 -16.56 11.21 16.32
N GLN A 142 -15.91 10.96 15.18
CA GLN A 142 -15.43 12.00 14.26
C GLN A 142 -14.35 12.94 14.83
N ASN A 143 -13.63 12.51 15.87
CA ASN A 143 -12.54 13.27 16.49
C ASN A 143 -11.23 12.98 15.76
N ARG A 144 -11.05 13.55 14.57
CA ARG A 144 -9.90 13.23 13.71
C ARG A 144 -8.67 14.05 14.09
N GLY A 145 -7.48 13.50 13.85
CA GLY A 145 -6.26 14.29 13.94
C GLY A 145 -6.26 15.43 12.92
N ILE A 146 -6.30 15.05 11.65
CA ILE A 146 -6.39 15.95 10.50
C ILE A 146 -7.56 15.51 9.63
N ASN A 147 -8.47 16.44 9.33
CA ASN A 147 -9.59 16.22 8.41
C ASN A 147 -9.49 17.24 7.27
N ILE A 148 -9.32 16.76 6.03
CA ILE A 148 -9.33 17.58 4.82
C ILE A 148 -10.50 17.12 3.96
N THR A 149 -11.50 17.99 3.79
CA THR A 149 -12.79 17.65 3.19
C THR A 149 -13.34 18.81 2.37
N GLY A 150 -13.71 18.56 1.13
CA GLY A 150 -14.39 19.53 0.28
C GLY A 150 -13.76 19.59 -1.09
N THR A 151 -14.61 19.89 -2.07
CA THR A 151 -14.26 19.96 -3.48
C THR A 151 -13.10 20.93 -3.66
N GLU A 152 -11.93 20.40 -4.04
CA GLU A 152 -10.70 21.15 -4.30
C GLU A 152 -10.03 21.82 -3.07
N ALA A 153 -10.26 21.32 -1.85
CA ALA A 153 -9.36 21.63 -0.74
C ALA A 153 -7.94 21.13 -1.09
N ARG A 154 -6.97 22.03 -1.26
CA ARG A 154 -5.68 21.74 -1.88
C ARG A 154 -4.50 22.14 -1.00
N LEU A 155 -3.60 21.20 -0.75
CA LEU A 155 -2.27 21.43 -0.19
C LEU A 155 -1.26 21.28 -1.34
N ARG A 156 -0.50 22.34 -1.63
CA ARG A 156 0.39 22.37 -2.79
C ARG A 156 1.80 22.82 -2.45
N SER A 157 2.80 22.05 -2.88
CA SER A 157 4.19 22.49 -2.92
C SER A 157 4.84 22.26 -4.29
N THR A 158 5.95 22.98 -4.56
CA THR A 158 6.76 22.73 -5.76
C THR A 158 7.81 21.65 -5.48
N ASN A 159 8.82 21.95 -4.66
CA ASN A 159 9.90 21.01 -4.33
C ASN A 159 10.02 20.74 -2.82
N GLY A 160 9.28 21.48 -1.99
CA GLY A 160 9.26 21.25 -0.55
C GLY A 160 8.43 20.02 -0.18
N THR A 161 8.75 19.44 0.97
CA THR A 161 8.02 18.29 1.51
C THR A 161 6.65 18.73 2.02
N ILE A 162 5.63 17.91 1.78
CA ILE A 162 4.32 18.02 2.44
C ILE A 162 4.20 16.90 3.47
N THR A 163 4.09 17.25 4.74
CA THR A 163 3.97 16.31 5.86
C THR A 163 2.66 16.50 6.60
N LEU A 164 1.85 15.45 6.70
CA LEU A 164 0.64 15.42 7.52
C LEU A 164 0.83 14.36 8.61
N THR A 165 0.80 14.79 9.87
CA THR A 165 0.87 13.89 11.03
C THR A 165 -0.42 14.02 11.84
N GLY A 166 -1.27 13.03 11.75
CA GLY A 166 -2.59 13.02 12.37
C GLY A 166 -2.76 11.88 13.38
N ALA A 167 -3.23 12.20 14.58
CA ALA A 167 -3.67 11.23 15.58
C ALA A 167 -5.16 11.41 15.89
N GLY A 168 -5.96 10.38 15.67
CA GLY A 168 -7.37 10.36 16.05
C GLY A 168 -7.52 10.38 17.57
N GLY A 169 -8.66 10.88 18.03
CA GLY A 169 -9.03 10.88 19.44
C GLY A 169 -9.24 9.47 19.98
N ASN A 170 -8.81 9.21 21.21
CA ASN A 170 -8.87 7.88 21.82
C ASN A 170 -10.23 7.43 22.33
N GLY A 171 -11.30 8.22 22.19
CA GLY A 171 -12.60 7.81 22.72
C GLY A 171 -13.31 6.73 21.89
N ILE A 172 -14.37 6.17 22.47
CA ILE A 172 -15.06 4.95 22.01
C ILE A 172 -15.92 5.11 20.75
N GLY A 173 -16.13 6.35 20.29
CA GLY A 173 -16.93 6.63 19.09
C GLY A 173 -16.24 6.18 17.79
N SER A 174 -16.95 6.27 16.68
CA SER A 174 -16.43 5.84 15.37
C SER A 174 -15.73 6.96 14.60
N PHE A 175 -14.96 6.62 13.56
CA PHE A 175 -14.35 7.59 12.64
C PHE A 175 -13.34 8.56 13.30
N ASN A 176 -12.67 8.10 14.35
CA ASN A 176 -11.58 8.82 15.00
C ASN A 176 -10.27 8.54 14.22
N HIS A 177 -10.23 9.02 12.98
CA HIS A 177 -9.12 8.80 12.06
C HIS A 177 -7.90 9.66 12.43
N GLY A 178 -6.69 9.17 12.14
CA GLY A 178 -5.48 9.99 12.24
C GLY A 178 -5.50 11.11 11.21
N VAL A 179 -5.42 10.72 9.93
CA VAL A 179 -5.54 11.60 8.77
C VAL A 179 -6.70 11.12 7.92
N ASP A 180 -7.66 12.00 7.62
CA ASP A 180 -8.80 11.72 6.74
C ASP A 180 -8.79 12.71 5.57
N LEU A 181 -8.53 12.20 4.36
CA LEU A 181 -8.67 12.92 3.11
C LEU A 181 -9.93 12.44 2.38
N GLN A 182 -10.85 13.36 2.12
CA GLN A 182 -12.12 13.02 1.48
C GLN A 182 -12.62 14.13 0.56
N ASP A 183 -13.66 13.80 -0.21
CA ASP A 183 -14.45 14.69 -1.05
C ASP A 183 -13.61 15.49 -2.06
N SER A 184 -12.74 14.78 -2.79
CA SER A 184 -11.82 15.37 -3.78
C SER A 184 -10.78 16.35 -3.20
N ALA A 185 -10.40 16.17 -1.93
CA ALA A 185 -9.21 16.82 -1.37
C ALA A 185 -7.95 16.45 -2.17
N ILE A 186 -7.03 17.40 -2.33
CA ILE A 186 -5.82 17.25 -3.12
C ILE A 186 -4.60 17.55 -2.26
N VAL A 187 -3.64 16.61 -2.22
CA VAL A 187 -2.30 16.84 -1.68
C VAL A 187 -1.30 16.64 -2.81
N GLU A 188 -0.65 17.71 -3.26
CA GLU A 188 0.16 17.66 -4.47
C GLU A 188 1.54 18.33 -4.33
N SER A 189 2.55 17.67 -4.87
CA SER A 189 3.86 18.25 -5.14
C SER A 189 4.11 18.25 -6.65
N VAL A 190 4.27 19.42 -7.27
CA VAL A 190 4.37 19.53 -8.74
C VAL A 190 5.79 19.34 -9.28
N GLY A 191 6.80 19.37 -8.40
CA GLY A 191 8.21 19.13 -8.70
C GLY A 191 8.73 17.86 -8.01
N SER A 192 9.87 17.98 -7.32
CA SER A 192 10.53 16.84 -6.68
C SER A 192 10.16 16.63 -5.21
N GLY A 193 9.17 17.36 -4.69
CA GLY A 193 8.81 17.30 -3.28
C GLY A 193 8.19 15.96 -2.87
N ILE A 194 8.53 15.53 -1.66
CA ILE A 194 8.02 14.29 -1.05
C ILE A 194 6.69 14.58 -0.37
N ILE A 195 5.77 13.61 -0.42
CA ILE A 195 4.54 13.64 0.35
C ILE A 195 4.60 12.54 1.42
N LEU A 196 4.47 12.93 2.69
CA LEU A 196 4.48 12.03 3.84
C LEU A 196 3.18 12.18 4.63
N LEU A 197 2.37 11.12 4.69
CA LEU A 197 1.18 11.08 5.55
C LEU A 197 1.40 10.02 6.64
N ASN A 198 1.39 10.45 7.88
CA ASN A 198 1.46 9.60 9.06
C ASN A 198 0.15 9.70 9.84
N GLY A 199 -0.57 8.60 9.91
CA GLY A 199 -1.87 8.53 10.55
C GLY A 199 -1.93 7.48 11.64
N THR A 200 -2.41 7.87 12.83
CA THR A 200 -2.69 6.93 13.93
C THR A 200 -4.17 7.02 14.30
N SER A 201 -4.90 5.89 14.26
CA SER A 201 -6.30 5.87 14.66
C SER A 201 -6.45 6.03 16.18
N GLY A 202 -7.63 6.45 16.64
CA GLY A 202 -7.99 6.34 18.04
C GLY A 202 -7.96 4.89 18.52
N SER A 203 -7.34 4.63 19.67
CA SER A 203 -7.07 3.27 20.17
C SER A 203 -8.31 2.46 20.58
N GLU A 204 -9.40 3.14 20.97
CA GLU A 204 -10.63 2.48 21.49
C GLU A 204 -11.82 2.60 20.54
N SER A 205 -11.58 3.04 19.30
CA SER A 205 -12.63 3.45 18.37
C SER A 205 -12.96 2.39 17.31
N SER A 206 -14.24 2.24 17.00
CA SER A 206 -14.71 1.35 15.92
C SER A 206 -14.67 2.05 14.56
N ASN A 207 -14.35 1.33 13.48
CA ASN A 207 -14.25 1.89 12.11
C ASN A 207 -13.33 3.13 12.01
N SER A 208 -12.25 3.12 12.77
CA SER A 208 -11.20 4.14 12.71
C SER A 208 -9.96 3.57 12.05
N PHE A 209 -9.28 4.42 11.31
CA PHE A 209 -8.05 4.08 10.59
C PHE A 209 -7.03 5.16 10.87
N GLY A 210 -5.77 4.78 10.88
CA GLY A 210 -4.67 5.74 10.95
C GLY A 210 -4.77 6.71 9.79
N LEU A 211 -4.93 6.17 8.58
CA LEU A 211 -5.06 6.95 7.36
C LEU A 211 -6.29 6.50 6.56
N THR A 212 -7.14 7.46 6.19
CA THR A 212 -8.21 7.28 5.21
C THR A 212 -8.03 8.23 4.04
N ILE A 213 -8.11 7.69 2.82
CA ILE A 213 -8.16 8.47 1.58
C ILE A 213 -9.34 7.92 0.79
N ARG A 214 -10.35 8.76 0.54
CA ARG A 214 -11.63 8.30 -0.02
C ARG A 214 -12.36 9.38 -0.79
N SER A 215 -13.48 9.03 -1.40
CA SER A 215 -14.35 9.98 -2.12
C SER A 215 -13.57 10.82 -3.16
N ASN A 216 -12.75 10.15 -3.98
CA ASN A 216 -11.90 10.75 -5.02
C ASN A 216 -10.82 11.73 -4.52
N ALA A 217 -10.46 11.71 -3.24
CA ALA A 217 -9.27 12.43 -2.78
C ALA A 217 -8.01 11.93 -3.54
N ASN A 218 -7.14 12.86 -3.92
CA ASN A 218 -5.99 12.61 -4.77
C ASN A 218 -4.69 13.00 -4.06
N ILE A 219 -3.68 12.15 -4.18
CA ILE A 219 -2.31 12.42 -3.73
C ILE A 219 -1.39 12.25 -4.92
N GLN A 220 -0.65 13.29 -5.25
CA GLN A 220 0.17 13.30 -6.46
C GLN A 220 1.53 13.94 -6.22
N THR A 221 2.56 13.32 -6.76
CA THR A 221 3.87 13.97 -6.97
C THR A 221 4.35 13.71 -8.39
N ASN A 222 5.16 14.62 -8.92
CA ASN A 222 5.74 14.47 -10.26
C ASN A 222 6.88 13.44 -10.22
N THR A 223 7.94 13.73 -9.45
CA THR A 223 9.10 12.83 -9.29
C THR A 223 9.43 12.49 -7.84
N GLY A 224 8.72 13.06 -6.87
CA GLY A 224 8.98 12.81 -5.45
C GLY A 224 8.49 11.44 -5.00
N GLU A 225 8.77 11.11 -3.74
CA GLU A 225 8.18 9.92 -3.12
C GLU A 225 6.81 10.26 -2.52
N VAL A 226 5.86 9.32 -2.60
CA VAL A 226 4.68 9.32 -1.73
C VAL A 226 4.83 8.20 -0.72
N SER A 227 4.89 8.56 0.56
CA SER A 227 4.99 7.64 1.68
C SER A 227 3.79 7.79 2.59
N LEU A 228 3.00 6.73 2.69
CA LEU A 228 1.78 6.68 3.49
C LEU A 228 1.97 5.66 4.62
N ARG A 229 1.77 6.09 5.86
CA ARG A 229 1.99 5.24 7.05
C ARG A 229 0.83 5.35 8.02
N GLY A 230 0.47 4.23 8.62
CA GLY A 230 -0.51 4.22 9.69
C GLY A 230 -0.72 2.86 10.33
N ASN A 231 -1.41 2.86 11.46
CA ASN A 231 -1.70 1.63 12.19
C ASN A 231 -2.76 0.75 11.52
N SER A 232 -3.68 1.37 10.79
CA SER A 232 -4.58 0.76 9.82
C SER A 232 -4.82 1.75 8.70
N ILE A 233 -4.95 1.31 7.45
CA ILE A 233 -5.07 2.23 6.31
C ILE A 233 -6.19 1.79 5.37
N ASN A 234 -7.04 2.74 4.98
CA ASN A 234 -8.14 2.52 4.04
C ASN A 234 -8.10 3.53 2.89
N THR A 235 -7.84 3.02 1.69
CA THR A 235 -7.75 3.75 0.42
C THR A 235 -8.62 3.09 -0.66
N SER A 236 -9.63 2.30 -0.25
CA SER A 236 -10.38 1.41 -1.15
C SER A 236 -11.14 2.12 -2.29
N SER A 237 -11.38 3.43 -2.16
CA SER A 237 -12.12 4.24 -3.15
C SER A 237 -11.23 5.22 -3.93
N THR A 238 -9.90 5.07 -3.87
CA THR A 238 -8.96 5.99 -4.51
C THR A 238 -8.18 5.32 -5.62
N ILE A 239 -7.87 6.12 -6.64
CA ILE A 239 -6.90 5.78 -7.70
C ILE A 239 -5.69 6.67 -7.46
N PHE A 240 -4.54 6.06 -7.16
CA PHE A 240 -3.29 6.80 -7.10
C PHE A 240 -2.70 6.89 -8.52
N ASN A 241 -2.71 8.10 -9.08
CA ASN A 241 -2.05 8.40 -10.35
C ASN A 241 -0.73 9.10 -10.07
N LEU A 242 0.36 8.37 -10.26
CA LEU A 242 1.71 8.83 -9.99
C LEU A 242 2.50 8.63 -11.26
N ASP A 243 3.29 9.61 -11.70
CA ASP A 243 4.05 9.45 -12.95
C ASP A 243 5.27 8.54 -12.73
N ARG A 244 6.48 9.10 -12.65
CA ARG A 244 7.71 8.33 -12.43
C ARG A 244 8.05 8.13 -10.95
N SER A 245 7.07 8.34 -10.08
CA SER A 245 7.27 8.43 -8.64
C SER A 245 7.15 7.07 -7.96
N ASN A 246 8.02 6.85 -6.97
CA ASN A 246 7.88 5.70 -6.09
C ASN A 246 6.70 5.91 -5.14
N PHE A 247 5.87 4.90 -5.00
CA PHE A 247 4.82 4.86 -4.00
C PHE A 247 5.13 3.80 -2.96
N SER A 248 5.11 4.21 -1.70
CA SER A 248 5.22 3.30 -0.57
C SER A 248 4.06 3.52 0.38
N LEU A 249 3.40 2.44 0.74
CA LEU A 249 2.30 2.44 1.68
C LEU A 249 2.48 1.29 2.66
N SER A 250 2.67 1.63 3.93
CA SER A 250 2.95 0.66 5.00
C SER A 250 1.93 0.77 6.12
N SER A 251 1.27 -0.35 6.44
CA SER A 251 0.33 -0.47 7.54
C SER A 251 0.87 -1.44 8.61
N THR A 252 0.77 -1.08 9.89
CA THR A 252 1.00 -2.03 11.00
C THR A 252 -0.25 -2.83 11.37
N GLY A 253 -1.30 -2.71 10.56
CA GLY A 253 -2.54 -3.45 10.66
C GLY A 253 -3.01 -3.80 9.26
N ASP A 254 -4.32 -4.01 9.10
CA ASP A 254 -4.88 -4.26 7.78
C ASP A 254 -4.61 -3.07 6.84
N LEU A 255 -4.36 -3.40 5.58
CA LEU A 255 -4.23 -2.44 4.48
C LEU A 255 -5.32 -2.72 3.44
N LEU A 256 -6.28 -1.81 3.36
CA LEU A 256 -7.34 -1.81 2.35
C LEU A 256 -6.92 -0.84 1.25
N PHE A 257 -6.55 -1.38 0.09
CA PHE A 257 -6.03 -0.62 -1.03
C PHE A 257 -7.03 -0.59 -2.19
N GLY A 258 -7.24 0.58 -2.78
CA GLY A 258 -8.08 0.74 -3.97
C GLY A 258 -7.34 0.23 -5.20
N SER A 259 -6.81 1.16 -5.99
CA SER A 259 -6.03 0.88 -7.20
C SER A 259 -4.87 1.86 -7.34
N ALA A 260 -3.89 1.49 -8.16
CA ALA A 260 -2.76 2.36 -8.50
C ALA A 260 -2.41 2.26 -9.97
N THR A 261 -2.08 3.40 -10.58
CA THR A 261 -1.47 3.50 -11.91
C THR A 261 -0.21 4.36 -11.82
N LEU A 262 0.95 3.74 -12.06
CA LEU A 262 2.26 4.40 -12.04
C LEU A 262 2.86 4.48 -13.45
N GLY A 263 3.32 5.66 -13.86
CA GLY A 263 4.00 5.94 -15.12
C GLY A 263 5.42 5.35 -15.26
N GLY A 264 5.95 4.72 -14.21
CA GLY A 264 7.18 3.92 -14.24
C GLY A 264 7.89 3.73 -12.89
N GLY A 265 7.50 4.46 -11.85
CA GLY A 265 8.04 4.27 -10.50
C GLY A 265 7.65 2.94 -9.87
N SER A 266 8.34 2.57 -8.80
CA SER A 266 8.04 1.33 -8.05
C SER A 266 6.85 1.51 -7.11
N LEU A 267 6.08 0.43 -6.93
CA LEU A 267 5.01 0.35 -5.96
C LEU A 267 5.39 -0.64 -4.86
N ASN A 268 5.37 -0.19 -3.60
CA ASN A 268 5.60 -1.04 -2.43
C ASN A 268 4.41 -0.93 -1.49
N LEU A 269 3.67 -2.03 -1.29
CA LEU A 269 2.58 -2.15 -0.33
C LEU A 269 2.97 -3.16 0.74
N THR A 270 2.99 -2.73 2.00
CA THR A 270 3.37 -3.59 3.13
C THR A 270 2.30 -3.54 4.22
N SER A 271 1.90 -4.70 4.72
CA SER A 271 1.00 -4.85 5.86
C SER A 271 1.52 -5.92 6.82
N THR A 272 1.50 -5.63 8.12
CA THR A 272 1.73 -6.67 9.15
C THR A 272 0.49 -7.54 9.39
N GLN A 273 -0.64 -7.26 8.72
CA GLN A 273 -1.86 -8.06 8.72
C GLN A 273 -2.32 -8.27 7.26
N ASN A 274 -3.61 -8.19 6.95
CA ASN A 274 -4.10 -8.50 5.61
C ASN A 274 -3.89 -7.32 4.65
N LEU A 275 -3.46 -7.63 3.44
CA LEU A 275 -3.40 -6.69 2.32
C LEU A 275 -4.52 -7.04 1.33
N ASN A 276 -5.55 -6.21 1.28
CA ASN A 276 -6.70 -6.38 0.40
C ASN A 276 -6.71 -5.26 -0.64
N ILE A 277 -6.52 -5.63 -1.91
CA ILE A 277 -6.48 -4.71 -3.05
C ILE A 277 -7.76 -4.93 -3.86
N PHE A 278 -8.64 -3.92 -3.87
CA PHE A 278 -9.98 -4.00 -4.47
C PHE A 278 -9.99 -3.70 -5.98
N GLY A 279 -9.00 -2.96 -6.48
CA GLY A 279 -8.84 -2.63 -7.88
C GLY A 279 -7.56 -3.17 -8.49
N ASP A 280 -7.19 -2.63 -9.65
CA ASP A 280 -6.00 -3.06 -10.37
C ASP A 280 -4.77 -2.26 -9.91
N ILE A 281 -3.63 -2.94 -9.88
CA ILE A 281 -2.32 -2.32 -9.73
C ILE A 281 -1.64 -2.36 -11.09
N THR A 282 -1.28 -1.20 -11.61
CA THR A 282 -0.55 -1.06 -12.86
C THR A 282 0.68 -0.17 -12.67
N THR A 283 1.84 -0.61 -13.13
CA THR A 283 3.06 0.19 -13.27
C THR A 283 3.59 0.03 -14.70
N ASN A 284 4.16 1.08 -15.28
CA ASN A 284 4.76 1.02 -16.62
C ASN A 284 6.21 0.52 -16.55
N GLY A 285 6.41 -0.76 -16.25
CA GLY A 285 7.74 -1.36 -16.06
C GLY A 285 8.37 -1.14 -14.68
N GLY A 286 7.70 -0.42 -13.79
CA GLY A 286 8.14 -0.24 -12.40
C GLY A 286 7.96 -1.51 -11.58
N ALA A 287 8.83 -1.78 -10.61
CA ALA A 287 8.68 -2.96 -9.75
C ALA A 287 7.43 -2.85 -8.87
N ILE A 288 6.77 -3.98 -8.60
CA ILE A 288 5.65 -4.08 -7.66
C ILE A 288 6.04 -5.07 -6.55
N THR A 289 6.05 -4.60 -5.31
CA THR A 289 6.26 -5.43 -4.12
C THR A 289 5.04 -5.38 -3.23
N LEU A 290 4.47 -6.54 -2.93
CA LEU A 290 3.37 -6.72 -2.00
C LEU A 290 3.84 -7.63 -0.85
N ASP A 291 3.67 -7.18 0.39
CA ASP A 291 4.03 -7.92 1.60
C ASP A 291 2.87 -7.89 2.61
N GLY A 292 2.41 -9.05 3.09
CA GLY A 292 1.21 -9.19 3.92
C GLY A 292 1.12 -10.49 4.72
N ALA A 293 0.12 -10.59 5.60
CA ALA A 293 -0.31 -11.86 6.20
C ALA A 293 -1.02 -12.71 5.14
N THR A 294 -2.17 -12.20 4.69
CA THR A 294 -2.90 -12.67 3.53
C THR A 294 -2.88 -11.57 2.49
N ILE A 295 -2.62 -11.91 1.23
CA ILE A 295 -2.70 -10.96 0.11
C ILE A 295 -3.87 -11.36 -0.78
N ASN A 296 -4.83 -10.46 -0.94
CA ASN A 296 -5.92 -10.56 -1.91
C ASN A 296 -5.78 -9.40 -2.90
N ALA A 297 -5.68 -9.69 -4.20
CA ALA A 297 -5.58 -8.66 -5.23
C ALA A 297 -6.42 -8.99 -6.47
N ASN A 298 -6.85 -7.98 -7.22
CA ASN A 298 -7.53 -8.20 -8.49
C ASN A 298 -6.51 -8.46 -9.61
N ARG A 299 -5.86 -7.45 -10.15
CA ARG A 299 -4.81 -7.57 -11.17
C ARG A 299 -3.53 -6.91 -10.69
N ILE A 300 -2.39 -7.53 -10.99
CA ILE A 300 -1.06 -6.96 -10.76
C ILE A 300 -0.34 -6.90 -12.11
N ASP A 301 -0.04 -5.70 -12.59
CA ASP A 301 0.52 -5.46 -13.92
C ASP A 301 1.73 -4.52 -13.83
N SER A 302 2.93 -5.03 -14.08
CA SER A 302 4.15 -4.25 -14.23
C SER A 302 4.66 -4.26 -15.67
N SER A 303 3.81 -4.58 -16.64
CA SER A 303 4.22 -4.71 -18.02
C SER A 303 4.65 -3.38 -18.65
N ASN A 304 5.47 -3.47 -19.70
CA ASN A 304 5.91 -2.30 -20.45
C ASN A 304 5.99 -2.59 -21.95
N ILE A 305 5.38 -1.71 -22.75
CA ILE A 305 5.33 -1.86 -24.21
C ILE A 305 6.54 -1.24 -24.94
N ASN A 306 7.31 -0.38 -24.26
CA ASN A 306 8.42 0.39 -24.84
C ASN A 306 9.75 0.13 -24.10
N GLY A 307 9.76 -0.72 -23.08
CA GLY A 307 10.90 -0.99 -22.21
C GLY A 307 10.79 -2.39 -21.60
N ASN A 308 11.53 -2.63 -20.51
CA ASN A 308 11.45 -3.90 -19.79
C ASN A 308 10.20 -3.95 -18.90
N GLY A 309 9.64 -5.14 -18.69
CA GLY A 309 8.64 -5.34 -17.65
C GLY A 309 9.27 -5.29 -16.26
N GLY A 310 8.52 -4.81 -15.28
CA GLY A 310 8.98 -4.66 -13.91
C GLY A 310 8.93 -5.97 -13.13
N GLU A 311 9.80 -6.13 -12.13
CA GLU A 311 9.72 -7.26 -11.20
C GLU A 311 8.40 -7.20 -10.39
N ILE A 312 7.76 -8.36 -10.19
CA ILE A 312 6.61 -8.50 -9.29
C ILE A 312 7.00 -9.46 -8.17
N ARG A 313 6.95 -8.99 -6.92
CA ARG A 313 7.18 -9.78 -5.72
C ARG A 313 5.93 -9.76 -4.86
N VAL A 314 5.39 -10.93 -4.56
CA VAL A 314 4.23 -11.09 -3.68
C VAL A 314 4.61 -12.08 -2.58
N ILE A 315 4.83 -11.54 -1.38
CA ILE A 315 5.29 -12.29 -0.21
C ILE A 315 4.16 -12.28 0.80
N ALA A 316 3.66 -13.44 1.21
CA ALA A 316 2.63 -13.49 2.24
C ALA A 316 3.01 -14.48 3.34
N ARG A 317 2.45 -14.34 4.54
CA ARG A 317 2.68 -15.33 5.61
C ARG A 317 1.71 -16.51 5.54
N ASP A 318 0.45 -16.29 5.16
CA ASP A 318 -0.59 -17.32 5.04
C ASP A 318 -0.87 -17.63 3.58
N ARG A 319 -1.55 -16.76 2.83
CA ARG A 319 -2.01 -17.10 1.48
C ARG A 319 -1.90 -15.94 0.50
N ILE A 320 -1.88 -16.28 -0.79
CA ILE A 320 -1.97 -15.34 -1.91
C ILE A 320 -3.18 -15.70 -2.77
N THR A 321 -4.12 -14.78 -2.95
CA THR A 321 -5.20 -14.87 -3.93
C THR A 321 -5.12 -13.67 -4.86
N THR A 322 -4.87 -13.88 -6.14
CA THR A 322 -4.84 -12.81 -7.14
C THR A 322 -5.57 -13.20 -8.42
N GLY A 323 -5.93 -12.25 -9.25
CA GLY A 323 -6.32 -12.50 -10.64
C GLY A 323 -5.10 -12.63 -11.54
N VAL A 324 -4.99 -11.78 -12.56
CA VAL A 324 -3.89 -11.85 -13.53
C VAL A 324 -2.64 -11.16 -12.95
N ILE A 325 -1.50 -11.83 -13.09
CA ILE A 325 -0.17 -11.26 -12.84
C ILE A 325 0.56 -11.10 -14.17
N ASN A 326 0.96 -9.88 -14.51
CA ASN A 326 1.56 -9.54 -15.80
C ASN A 326 2.83 -8.70 -15.60
N SER A 327 4.00 -9.29 -15.79
CA SER A 327 5.29 -8.59 -15.82
C SER A 327 5.88 -8.51 -17.24
N SER A 328 5.04 -8.68 -18.26
CA SER A 328 5.53 -8.88 -19.62
C SER A 328 6.13 -7.63 -20.27
N SER A 329 6.84 -7.84 -21.37
CA SER A 329 7.30 -6.77 -22.24
C SER A 329 7.16 -7.17 -23.71
N THR A 330 6.79 -6.22 -24.55
CA THR A 330 6.66 -6.42 -26.00
C THR A 330 7.99 -6.28 -26.74
N VAL A 331 8.87 -5.37 -26.31
CA VAL A 331 10.16 -5.06 -26.97
C VAL A 331 11.37 -5.41 -26.13
N GLY A 332 11.26 -5.33 -24.80
CA GLY A 332 12.34 -5.53 -23.84
C GLY A 332 12.36 -6.93 -23.23
N ARG A 333 12.94 -7.04 -22.03
CA ARG A 333 12.91 -8.26 -21.22
C ARG A 333 11.62 -8.31 -20.40
N GLY A 334 11.09 -9.51 -20.20
CA GLY A 334 10.01 -9.74 -19.23
C GLY A 334 10.55 -9.58 -17.81
N GLY A 335 9.73 -9.05 -16.91
CA GLY A 335 10.05 -8.92 -15.49
C GLY A 335 9.94 -10.25 -14.76
N ASN A 336 10.75 -10.44 -13.72
CA ASN A 336 10.66 -11.63 -12.87
C ASN A 336 9.42 -11.58 -11.97
N ILE A 337 8.91 -12.75 -11.59
CA ILE A 337 7.78 -12.91 -10.70
C ILE A 337 8.17 -13.87 -9.57
N LEU A 338 7.98 -13.44 -8.32
CA LEU A 338 8.12 -14.24 -7.11
C LEU A 338 6.80 -14.28 -6.35
N LEU A 339 6.29 -15.49 -6.08
CA LEU A 339 5.16 -15.73 -5.18
C LEU A 339 5.63 -16.65 -4.04
N ASP A 340 5.48 -16.20 -2.80
CA ASP A 340 6.01 -16.91 -1.61
C ASP A 340 5.11 -16.78 -0.37
N PRO A 341 4.06 -17.63 -0.24
CA PRO A 341 3.35 -17.85 1.02
C PRO A 341 3.57 -19.25 1.61
N THR A 342 3.23 -19.44 2.88
CA THR A 342 3.23 -20.80 3.48
C THR A 342 2.02 -21.63 3.03
N GLY A 343 0.84 -21.02 2.98
CA GLY A 343 -0.43 -21.59 2.53
C GLY A 343 -0.69 -21.41 1.04
N ASP A 344 -1.96 -21.51 0.64
CA ASP A 344 -2.35 -21.63 -0.77
C ASP A 344 -2.00 -20.39 -1.63
N ILE A 345 -1.71 -20.67 -2.90
CA ILE A 345 -1.64 -19.66 -3.96
C ILE A 345 -2.77 -19.93 -4.96
N VAL A 346 -3.57 -18.91 -5.23
CA VAL A 346 -4.57 -18.90 -6.29
C VAL A 346 -4.33 -17.69 -7.20
N VAL A 347 -4.17 -17.93 -8.50
CA VAL A 347 -4.01 -16.90 -9.54
C VAL A 347 -4.96 -17.18 -10.71
N GLN A 348 -5.32 -16.16 -11.49
CA GLN A 348 -5.96 -16.38 -12.78
C GLN A 348 -4.95 -16.87 -13.82
N SER A 349 -3.84 -16.15 -14.00
CA SER A 349 -2.77 -16.51 -14.93
C SER A 349 -1.51 -15.68 -14.70
N ILE A 350 -0.37 -16.14 -15.18
CA ILE A 350 0.94 -15.48 -15.02
C ILE A 350 1.59 -15.24 -16.38
N ASN A 351 1.83 -13.98 -16.73
CA ASN A 351 2.48 -13.56 -17.97
C ASN A 351 3.79 -12.82 -17.67
N ALA A 352 4.92 -13.48 -17.86
CA ALA A 352 6.27 -12.91 -17.74
C ALA A 352 7.02 -12.97 -19.08
N GLN A 353 6.29 -12.91 -20.20
CA GLN A 353 6.88 -12.94 -21.53
C GLN A 353 7.73 -11.70 -21.80
N GLY A 354 8.80 -11.79 -22.61
CA GLY A 354 9.63 -10.63 -22.95
C GLY A 354 9.99 -10.54 -24.41
N GLY A 355 9.80 -9.39 -25.05
CA GLY A 355 10.12 -9.13 -26.47
C GLY A 355 11.43 -9.76 -26.94
N THR A 356 12.46 -9.67 -26.09
CA THR A 356 13.74 -10.36 -26.28
C THR A 356 13.82 -11.63 -25.42
N ILE A 357 13.97 -11.48 -24.11
CA ILE A 357 14.16 -12.56 -23.15
C ILE A 357 12.98 -12.59 -22.19
N GLY A 358 12.38 -13.76 -21.97
CA GLY A 358 11.33 -13.92 -20.96
C GLY A 358 11.84 -13.77 -19.53
N GLY A 359 10.98 -13.31 -18.62
CA GLY A 359 11.26 -13.24 -17.19
C GLY A 359 11.22 -14.61 -16.51
N ASN A 360 11.72 -14.69 -15.29
CA ASN A 360 11.65 -15.91 -14.48
C ASN A 360 10.43 -15.89 -13.55
N VAL A 361 9.73 -17.00 -13.45
CA VAL A 361 8.62 -17.20 -12.52
C VAL A 361 9.06 -18.20 -11.46
N ASN A 362 9.14 -17.75 -10.20
CA ASN A 362 9.43 -18.59 -9.04
C ASN A 362 8.22 -18.59 -8.10
N ILE A 363 7.66 -19.77 -7.87
CA ILE A 363 6.50 -20.01 -7.03
C ILE A 363 6.93 -20.96 -5.92
N VAL A 364 6.72 -20.54 -4.68
CA VAL A 364 7.06 -21.31 -3.47
C VAL A 364 5.84 -21.31 -2.58
N THR A 365 5.36 -22.50 -2.20
CA THR A 365 4.31 -22.68 -1.18
C THR A 365 4.45 -24.05 -0.52
N ASP A 366 4.13 -24.17 0.77
CA ASP A 366 4.07 -25.47 1.43
C ASP A 366 2.74 -26.20 1.12
N SER A 367 1.70 -25.45 0.72
CA SER A 367 0.36 -25.92 0.36
C SER A 367 0.15 -25.95 -1.17
N PHE A 368 -1.05 -25.67 -1.70
CA PHE A 368 -1.36 -25.87 -3.12
C PHE A 368 -1.19 -24.60 -3.96
N PHE A 369 -0.80 -24.79 -5.22
CA PHE A 369 -0.81 -23.74 -6.24
C PHE A 369 -1.91 -24.01 -7.26
N ARG A 370 -2.71 -22.99 -7.59
CA ARG A 370 -3.77 -23.07 -8.60
C ARG A 370 -3.73 -21.87 -9.54
N ALA A 371 -3.48 -22.10 -10.84
CA ALA A 371 -3.73 -21.11 -11.90
C ALA A 371 -5.04 -21.44 -12.62
N LEU A 372 -6.09 -20.67 -12.36
CA LEU A 372 -7.47 -21.00 -12.73
C LEU A 372 -7.82 -20.75 -14.20
N GLY A 373 -7.04 -19.93 -14.91
CA GLY A 373 -7.30 -19.52 -16.28
C GLY A 373 -6.09 -19.67 -17.20
N ALA A 374 -6.25 -19.14 -18.41
CA ALA A 374 -5.23 -19.16 -19.44
C ALA A 374 -5.34 -17.92 -20.35
N PHE A 375 -4.29 -17.64 -21.11
CA PHE A 375 -4.19 -16.58 -22.10
C PHE A 375 -3.39 -17.06 -23.32
N GLY A 376 -3.60 -16.44 -24.47
CA GLY A 376 -2.76 -16.68 -25.65
C GLY A 376 -1.38 -16.07 -25.46
N ASP A 377 -0.33 -16.88 -25.46
CA ASP A 377 1.04 -16.42 -25.44
C ASP A 377 1.48 -15.92 -26.84
N ARG A 378 2.68 -15.33 -26.92
CA ARG A 378 3.26 -14.78 -28.16
C ARG A 378 3.50 -15.80 -29.28
N ASN A 379 3.48 -17.09 -28.94
CA ASN A 379 3.67 -18.18 -29.88
C ASN A 379 2.33 -18.81 -30.30
N GLY A 380 1.19 -18.22 -29.88
CA GLY A 380 -0.14 -18.75 -30.12
C GLY A 380 -0.54 -19.91 -29.21
N ILE A 381 0.21 -20.15 -28.12
CA ILE A 381 -0.09 -21.22 -27.15
C ILE A 381 -1.06 -20.67 -26.11
N ASN A 382 -2.18 -21.37 -25.86
CA ASN A 382 -3.05 -21.05 -24.74
C ASN A 382 -2.39 -21.54 -23.44
N ALA A 383 -1.93 -20.63 -22.59
CA ALA A 383 -1.08 -20.92 -21.45
C ALA A 383 -1.65 -20.32 -20.14
N SER A 384 -1.53 -21.05 -19.04
CA SER A 384 -1.75 -20.52 -17.70
C SER A 384 -0.55 -19.73 -17.17
N ILE A 385 0.66 -20.15 -17.58
CA ILE A 385 1.93 -19.52 -17.22
C ILE A 385 2.79 -19.46 -18.48
N SER A 386 3.25 -18.27 -18.87
CA SER A 386 4.21 -18.11 -19.97
C SER A 386 5.37 -17.19 -19.60
N THR A 387 6.57 -17.68 -19.84
CA THR A 387 7.85 -16.94 -19.79
C THR A 387 8.53 -16.91 -21.15
N ALA A 388 7.75 -16.98 -22.23
CA ALA A 388 8.29 -16.97 -23.59
C ALA A 388 9.04 -15.67 -23.89
N GLY A 389 10.24 -15.80 -24.47
CA GLY A 389 10.97 -14.69 -25.08
C GLY A 389 10.95 -14.75 -26.61
N GLY A 390 11.26 -13.64 -27.28
CA GLY A 390 11.42 -13.63 -28.73
C GLY A 390 12.71 -14.32 -29.18
N THR A 391 13.78 -14.20 -28.40
CA THR A 391 15.07 -14.86 -28.68
C THR A 391 15.37 -16.00 -27.71
N GLN A 392 14.87 -15.91 -26.46
CA GLN A 392 15.16 -16.90 -25.41
C GLN A 392 14.08 -16.89 -24.33
N GLY A 393 13.56 -18.06 -23.98
CA GLY A 393 12.65 -18.24 -22.84
C GLY A 393 13.30 -17.93 -21.49
N GLY A 394 12.49 -17.47 -20.53
CA GLY A 394 12.87 -17.47 -19.12
C GLY A 394 12.67 -18.85 -18.49
N SER A 395 12.54 -18.90 -17.17
CA SER A 395 12.31 -20.15 -16.43
C SER A 395 11.02 -20.13 -15.63
N VAL A 396 10.45 -21.32 -15.39
CA VAL A 396 9.33 -21.53 -14.45
C VAL A 396 9.77 -22.54 -13.41
N SER A 397 9.78 -22.13 -12.14
CA SER A 397 10.07 -22.98 -10.98
C SER A 397 8.86 -22.96 -10.05
N ILE A 398 8.25 -24.13 -9.82
CA ILE A 398 7.13 -24.29 -8.89
C ILE A 398 7.55 -25.29 -7.83
N ARG A 399 7.61 -24.84 -6.57
CA ARG A 399 7.72 -25.70 -5.41
C ARG A 399 6.42 -25.56 -4.63
N ALA A 400 5.56 -26.56 -4.75
CA ALA A 400 4.23 -26.55 -4.17
C ALA A 400 3.88 -27.93 -3.65
N ASN A 401 2.94 -28.00 -2.72
CA ASN A 401 2.44 -29.21 -2.11
C ASN A 401 3.56 -30.03 -1.48
N ARG A 402 4.20 -29.49 -0.44
CA ARG A 402 5.34 -30.14 0.23
C ARG A 402 4.91 -31.19 1.25
N ALA A 403 3.63 -31.22 1.62
CA ALA A 403 3.10 -32.11 2.66
C ALA A 403 2.20 -33.25 2.15
N SER A 404 1.41 -33.06 1.07
CA SER A 404 0.46 -34.09 0.59
C SER A 404 1.05 -34.95 -0.52
N THR A 405 1.22 -36.25 -0.26
CA THR A 405 1.67 -37.22 -1.26
C THR A 405 0.55 -37.75 -2.17
N THR A 406 -0.71 -37.43 -1.86
CA THR A 406 -1.88 -37.95 -2.58
C THR A 406 -2.47 -36.97 -3.59
N THR A 407 -2.04 -35.70 -3.58
CA THR A 407 -2.56 -34.65 -4.46
C THR A 407 -1.52 -34.28 -5.53
N PRO A 408 -1.56 -34.85 -6.74
CA PRO A 408 -0.60 -34.51 -7.79
C PRO A 408 -0.76 -33.07 -8.26
N PHE A 409 0.27 -32.53 -8.90
CA PHE A 409 0.15 -31.30 -9.67
C PHE A 409 -0.37 -31.62 -11.07
N ILE A 410 -1.51 -31.04 -11.46
CA ILE A 410 -2.16 -31.32 -12.74
C ILE A 410 -2.04 -30.12 -13.69
N VAL A 411 -1.42 -30.32 -14.85
CA VAL A 411 -1.52 -29.38 -15.97
C VAL A 411 -2.74 -29.75 -16.79
N GLY A 412 -3.69 -28.82 -16.95
CA GLY A 412 -5.01 -29.06 -17.53
C GLY A 412 -6.17 -29.08 -16.52
N SER A 413 -5.90 -28.99 -15.22
CA SER A 413 -6.92 -28.85 -14.18
C SER A 413 -6.35 -28.15 -12.95
N ALA A 414 -6.95 -27.03 -12.56
CA ALA A 414 -6.59 -26.27 -11.36
C ALA A 414 -7.58 -26.48 -10.20
N SER A 415 -8.38 -27.56 -10.22
CA SER A 415 -9.41 -27.80 -9.21
C SER A 415 -8.85 -27.97 -7.79
N SER A 416 -7.66 -28.56 -7.66
CA SER A 416 -7.00 -28.81 -6.37
C SER A 416 -5.55 -28.31 -6.34
N ASN A 417 -4.70 -28.78 -7.25
CA ASN A 417 -3.30 -28.36 -7.35
C ASN A 417 -2.86 -28.46 -8.81
N GLY A 418 -2.52 -27.34 -9.44
CA GLY A 418 -2.22 -27.34 -10.86
C GLY A 418 -2.52 -26.05 -11.62
N THR A 419 -2.63 -26.20 -12.93
CA THR A 419 -2.90 -25.11 -13.89
C THR A 419 -4.03 -25.53 -14.82
N ALA A 420 -4.89 -24.60 -15.23
CA ALA A 420 -5.99 -24.87 -16.14
C ALA A 420 -5.53 -25.20 -17.57
N SER A 421 -4.35 -24.72 -17.98
CA SER A 421 -3.80 -24.91 -19.32
C SER A 421 -2.27 -25.00 -19.31
N THR A 422 -1.64 -24.88 -20.48
CA THR A 422 -0.20 -25.12 -20.68
C THR A 422 0.69 -24.24 -19.79
N ILE A 423 1.83 -24.80 -19.35
CA ILE A 423 2.96 -24.05 -18.80
C ILE A 423 4.05 -24.01 -19.86
N THR A 424 4.54 -22.83 -20.23
CA THR A 424 5.49 -22.68 -21.33
C THR A 424 6.60 -21.66 -21.04
N THR A 425 7.81 -21.94 -21.53
CA THR A 425 8.91 -20.96 -21.60
C THR A 425 9.20 -20.57 -23.06
N GLY A 426 8.41 -21.07 -24.01
CA GLY A 426 8.57 -20.88 -25.45
C GLY A 426 8.04 -22.06 -26.25
N ALA A 427 8.00 -21.96 -27.58
CA ALA A 427 7.37 -22.96 -28.43
C ALA A 427 7.89 -24.41 -28.25
N ALA A 428 9.18 -24.57 -27.92
CA ALA A 428 9.85 -25.86 -27.78
C ALA A 428 9.79 -26.46 -26.36
N THR A 429 9.65 -25.63 -25.32
CA THR A 429 9.73 -26.05 -23.91
C THR A 429 8.41 -25.74 -23.22
N ARG A 430 7.50 -26.73 -23.24
CA ARG A 430 6.17 -26.60 -22.65
C ARG A 430 5.64 -27.92 -22.07
N ILE A 431 4.70 -27.79 -21.14
CA ILE A 431 3.91 -28.90 -20.58
C ILE A 431 2.46 -28.67 -20.97
N ASP A 432 1.92 -29.50 -21.86
CA ASP A 432 0.54 -29.38 -22.33
C ASP A 432 -0.45 -30.25 -21.50
N PRO A 433 -1.72 -29.83 -21.37
CA PRO A 433 -2.79 -30.63 -20.80
C PRO A 433 -3.06 -31.96 -21.54
N THR A 434 -3.56 -33.01 -20.89
CA THR A 434 -3.68 -33.20 -19.44
C THR A 434 -2.47 -33.98 -18.94
N ARG A 435 -1.75 -33.45 -17.94
CA ARG A 435 -0.57 -34.12 -17.37
C ARG A 435 -0.62 -34.11 -15.84
N SER A 436 -0.47 -35.28 -15.23
CA SER A 436 -0.36 -35.45 -13.78
C SER A 436 1.11 -35.62 -13.38
N LEU A 437 1.57 -34.86 -12.40
CA LEU A 437 2.97 -34.80 -11.97
C LEU A 437 3.07 -35.01 -10.45
N THR A 438 4.02 -35.85 -10.03
CA THR A 438 4.40 -36.08 -8.64
C THR A 438 5.93 -36.10 -8.51
N GLY A 439 6.46 -35.74 -7.33
CA GLY A 439 7.89 -35.65 -7.09
C GLY A 439 8.54 -34.49 -7.86
N ILE A 440 9.72 -34.74 -8.43
CA ILE A 440 10.47 -33.72 -9.19
C ILE A 440 10.29 -33.96 -10.69
N PHE A 441 9.74 -32.97 -11.38
CA PHE A 441 9.68 -32.91 -12.83
C PHE A 441 10.54 -31.75 -13.34
N ALA A 442 11.35 -32.00 -14.37
CA ALA A 442 12.16 -30.97 -15.03
C ALA A 442 12.12 -31.14 -16.55
N LEU A 443 12.05 -30.04 -17.28
CA LEU A 443 12.03 -29.98 -18.74
C LEU A 443 12.84 -28.77 -19.23
N GLY A 444 13.51 -28.92 -20.38
CA GLY A 444 14.27 -27.85 -21.02
C GLY A 444 15.73 -27.77 -20.58
N THR A 445 16.47 -26.80 -21.13
CA THR A 445 17.88 -26.53 -20.80
C THR A 445 18.03 -25.06 -20.39
N PRO A 446 18.89 -24.75 -19.38
CA PRO A 446 19.07 -23.37 -18.95
C PRO A 446 19.41 -22.42 -20.11
N PRO A 447 18.82 -21.21 -20.13
CA PRO A 447 17.92 -20.64 -19.11
C PRO A 447 16.43 -20.97 -19.31
N SER A 448 16.05 -21.65 -20.40
CA SER A 448 14.66 -22.01 -20.73
C SER A 448 14.27 -23.35 -20.10
N THR A 449 13.83 -23.31 -18.85
CA THR A 449 13.50 -24.51 -18.08
C THR A 449 12.15 -24.42 -17.37
N ILE A 450 11.48 -25.57 -17.25
CA ILE A 450 10.31 -25.73 -16.39
C ILE A 450 10.65 -26.78 -15.34
N ARG A 451 10.56 -26.43 -14.06
CA ARG A 451 10.78 -27.33 -12.93
C ARG A 451 9.58 -27.28 -11.99
N ILE A 452 9.03 -28.45 -11.67
CA ILE A 452 7.92 -28.61 -10.73
C ILE A 452 8.36 -29.60 -9.67
N GLU A 453 8.25 -29.21 -8.40
CA GLU A 453 8.60 -30.02 -7.23
C GLU A 453 7.36 -30.15 -6.34
N THR A 454 6.88 -31.37 -6.15
CA THR A 454 5.84 -31.73 -5.18
C THR A 454 6.33 -32.80 -4.21
N ALA A 455 5.56 -33.08 -3.15
CA ALA A 455 5.81 -34.23 -2.30
C ALA A 455 5.89 -35.52 -3.13
N ALA A 456 6.88 -36.35 -2.85
CA ALA A 456 7.09 -37.64 -3.50
C ALA A 456 6.24 -38.72 -2.82
N VAL A 457 5.64 -39.60 -3.62
CA VAL A 457 5.03 -40.84 -3.09
C VAL A 457 6.16 -41.78 -2.67
N PRO A 458 6.14 -42.35 -1.45
CA PRO A 458 7.13 -43.36 -1.06
C PRO A 458 7.12 -44.54 -2.04
N PRO A 459 8.27 -45.11 -2.43
CA PRO A 459 8.29 -46.30 -3.27
C PRO A 459 7.53 -47.43 -2.55
N THR A 460 6.59 -48.06 -3.23
CA THR A 460 5.90 -49.26 -2.75
C THR A 460 6.94 -50.36 -2.47
N PRO A 461 6.93 -51.02 -1.30
CA PRO A 461 7.82 -52.16 -1.06
C PRO A 461 7.57 -53.21 -2.13
N GLN A 462 8.60 -53.57 -2.91
CA GLN A 462 8.51 -54.70 -3.82
C GLN A 462 8.17 -55.94 -3.01
N SER A 463 7.08 -56.63 -3.35
CA SER A 463 6.76 -57.93 -2.75
C SER A 463 7.92 -58.88 -3.02
N SER A 464 8.67 -59.25 -1.98
CA SER A 464 9.70 -60.26 -2.07
C SER A 464 9.07 -61.56 -2.57
N SER A 465 9.57 -62.07 -3.69
CA SER A 465 9.22 -63.36 -4.27
C SER A 465 9.28 -64.49 -3.24
N SER A 466 8.32 -65.42 -3.35
CA SER A 466 8.16 -66.63 -2.55
C SER A 466 9.47 -67.44 -2.36
N PRO A 467 9.70 -68.10 -1.20
CA PRO A 467 10.93 -68.86 -0.96
C PRO A 467 11.05 -70.10 -1.88
N PRO A 468 12.27 -70.52 -2.26
CA PRO A 468 12.48 -71.75 -3.03
C PRO A 468 12.18 -72.99 -2.18
N ALA A 469 11.68 -74.05 -2.84
CA ALA A 469 11.43 -75.35 -2.23
C ALA A 469 12.71 -75.96 -1.60
N GLN A 470 12.60 -76.44 -0.35
CA GLN A 470 13.69 -77.15 0.34
C GLN A 470 13.90 -78.56 -0.24
N ILE A 471 15.16 -78.88 -0.55
CA ILE A 471 15.64 -80.26 -0.78
C ILE A 471 16.16 -80.80 0.58
N PRO A 472 15.86 -82.05 1.00
CA PRO A 472 16.31 -82.57 2.30
C PRO A 472 17.76 -83.07 2.26
N GLU A 473 18.60 -82.63 3.21
CA GLU A 473 19.99 -83.11 3.36
C GLU A 473 20.16 -83.96 4.63
N ILE A 474 20.89 -85.08 4.45
CA ILE A 474 21.06 -86.21 5.38
C ILE A 474 22.16 -85.93 6.41
N GLN A 475 21.91 -86.27 7.68
CA GLN A 475 22.87 -86.20 8.79
C GLN A 475 24.08 -87.14 8.61
N ARG A 476 25.29 -86.65 8.92
CA ARG A 476 26.38 -87.47 9.49
C ARG A 476 27.04 -86.78 10.68
N LYS A 477 26.98 -87.46 11.83
CA LYS A 477 27.76 -87.22 13.06
C LYS A 477 29.17 -87.79 12.92
N GLN A 478 30.17 -87.11 13.49
CA GLN A 478 31.22 -87.64 14.42
C GLN A 478 32.24 -86.52 14.71
N ASN A 479 32.29 -86.01 15.95
CA ASN A 479 33.22 -86.37 17.03
C ASN A 479 34.68 -85.87 16.83
N ALA A 480 35.11 -84.93 17.67
CA ALA A 480 36.33 -85.07 18.49
C ALA A 480 36.44 -83.96 19.54
N ARG A 481 36.74 -84.37 20.78
CA ARG A 481 37.09 -83.57 21.95
C ARG A 481 38.48 -82.94 21.82
N LEU A 482 38.69 -81.75 22.37
CA LEU A 482 39.45 -81.50 23.60
C LEU A 482 39.11 -80.13 24.16
#